data_AF-A0A5T1ZSK1-F1
#
_entry.id   AF-A0A5T1ZSK1-F1
#
_cell.length_a   1.000
_cell.length_b   1.000
_cell.length_c   1.000
_cell.angle_alpha   90.00
_cell.angle_beta   90.00
_cell.angle_gamma   90.00
#
_symmetry.space_group_name_H-M   'P 1'
#
loop_
_entity.id
_entity.type
_entity.pdbx_description
1 polymer ?
#
loop_
_entity_poly.entity_id
_entity_poly.type
_entity_poly.pdbx_seq_one_letter_code
_entity_poly.pdbx_strand_id
1 'polypeptide(L)'
;MKRAFTILELVFVIVILGILAAIALPKFSSSRDEAEVSKSLNNLKTLINDISIYALKNSHLSTMNFMSNVSGVENVDLNNFIGIKEVNFRVGEDKECIKLIFIDRNDFVLMGISSNEASKNAIINIANNPKQEFQNLDFTSNSKNKACVALSKNENFKNLASKTYLLIGGM
;
A
#
# COMPACT_ATOMS: atom_id res chain seq x y z
N MET A 1 41.45 -45.87 -10.35
CA MET A 1 41.34 -45.55 -8.91
C MET A 1 40.31 -44.43 -8.75
N LYS A 2 39.16 -44.69 -8.11
CA LYS A 2 38.17 -43.64 -7.82
C LYS A 2 38.65 -42.86 -6.59
N ARG A 3 38.85 -41.54 -6.72
CA ARG A 3 39.15 -40.67 -5.58
C ARG A 3 37.87 -40.55 -4.74
N ALA A 4 37.90 -41.05 -3.52
CA ALA A 4 36.84 -40.83 -2.55
C ALA A 4 37.01 -39.42 -1.96
N PHE A 5 35.91 -38.68 -1.87
CA PHE A 5 35.87 -37.36 -1.23
C PHE A 5 36.19 -37.52 0.26
N THR A 6 37.04 -36.65 0.81
CA THR A 6 37.37 -36.73 2.24
C THR A 6 36.23 -36.16 3.07
N ILE A 7 35.99 -36.72 4.26
CA ILE A 7 35.02 -36.16 5.21
C ILE A 7 35.39 -34.71 5.55
N LEU A 8 36.70 -34.40 5.60
CA LEU A 8 37.20 -33.06 5.89
C LEU A 8 36.79 -32.04 4.82
N GLU A 9 36.89 -32.37 3.53
CA GLU A 9 36.42 -31.48 2.45
C GLU A 9 34.94 -31.18 2.57
N LEU A 10 34.11 -32.18 2.91
CA LEU A 10 32.67 -31.97 3.07
C LEU A 10 32.36 -31.03 4.24
N VAL A 11 33.04 -31.21 5.38
CA VAL A 11 32.87 -30.36 6.56
C VAL A 11 33.26 -28.91 6.26
N PHE A 12 34.39 -28.69 5.58
CA PHE A 12 34.85 -27.34 5.26
C PHE A 12 33.86 -26.60 4.34
N VAL A 13 33.27 -27.29 3.36
CA VAL A 13 32.25 -26.72 2.47
C VAL A 13 31.02 -26.27 3.26
N ILE A 14 30.51 -27.10 4.17
CA ILE A 14 29.33 -26.75 4.99
C ILE A 14 29.63 -25.56 5.91
N VAL A 15 30.81 -25.50 6.51
CA VAL A 15 31.23 -24.38 7.36
C VAL A 15 31.28 -23.07 6.57
N ILE A 16 31.91 -23.06 5.39
CA ILE A 16 31.96 -21.87 4.54
C ILE A 16 30.55 -21.44 4.11
N LEU A 17 29.72 -22.38 3.65
CA LEU A 17 28.34 -22.09 3.27
C LEU A 17 27.52 -21.54 4.45
N GLY A 18 27.74 -22.05 5.67
CA GLY A 18 27.10 -21.54 6.89
C GLY A 18 27.46 -20.09 7.19
N ILE A 19 28.74 -19.72 7.09
CA ILE A 19 29.20 -18.34 7.33
C ILE A 19 28.64 -17.39 6.27
N LEU A 20 28.69 -17.78 4.99
CA LEU A 20 28.15 -16.97 3.90
C LEU A 20 26.63 -16.79 4.03
N ALA A 21 25.89 -17.85 4.39
CA ALA A 21 24.44 -17.78 4.60
C ALA A 21 24.08 -16.85 5.76
N ALA A 22 24.82 -16.89 6.87
CA ALA A 22 24.55 -16.03 8.03
C ALA A 22 24.62 -14.53 7.70
N ILE A 23 25.52 -14.12 6.80
CA ILE A 23 25.65 -12.72 6.36
C ILE A 23 24.65 -12.39 5.24
N ALA A 24 24.43 -13.33 4.31
CA ALA A 24 23.59 -13.11 3.14
C ALA A 24 22.09 -13.05 3.48
N LEU A 25 21.60 -13.90 4.38
CA LEU A 25 20.16 -14.03 4.67
C LEU A 25 19.52 -12.74 5.22
N PRO A 26 20.11 -12.04 6.22
CA PRO A 26 19.52 -10.79 6.72
C PRO A 26 19.47 -9.71 5.65
N LYS A 27 20.54 -9.58 4.85
CA LYS A 27 20.65 -8.60 3.76
C LYS A 27 19.66 -8.90 2.63
N PHE A 28 19.46 -10.18 2.31
CA PHE A 28 18.46 -10.59 1.32
C PHE A 28 17.04 -10.28 1.78
N SER A 29 16.73 -10.52 3.07
CA SER A 29 15.42 -10.18 3.65
C SER A 29 15.14 -8.68 3.60
N SER A 30 16.10 -7.83 4.01
CA SER A 30 15.89 -6.38 3.97
C SER A 30 15.74 -5.85 2.55
N SER A 31 16.55 -6.37 1.61
CA SER A 31 16.45 -5.99 0.20
C SER A 31 15.11 -6.39 -0.41
N ARG A 32 14.54 -7.54 -0.02
CA ARG A 32 13.18 -7.94 -0.43
C ARG A 32 12.13 -6.98 0.14
N ASP A 33 12.24 -6.60 1.41
CA ASP A 33 11.30 -5.66 2.04
C ASP A 33 11.35 -4.28 1.34
N GLU A 34 12.54 -3.77 1.03
CA GLU A 34 12.72 -2.50 0.28
C GLU A 34 12.14 -2.56 -1.13
N ALA A 35 12.34 -3.69 -1.83
CA ALA A 35 11.76 -3.90 -3.16
C ALA A 35 10.22 -3.92 -3.11
N GLU A 36 9.64 -4.54 -2.08
CA GLU A 36 8.20 -4.56 -1.88
C GLU A 36 7.65 -3.16 -1.58
N VAL A 37 8.33 -2.37 -0.74
CA VAL A 37 7.96 -0.96 -0.47
C VAL A 37 7.94 -0.15 -1.77
N SER A 38 8.99 -0.26 -2.59
CA SER A 38 9.08 0.47 -3.87
C SER A 38 7.97 0.05 -4.84
N LYS A 39 7.71 -1.25 -4.95
CA LYS A 39 6.64 -1.82 -5.77
C LYS A 39 5.27 -1.32 -5.31
N SER A 40 4.96 -1.43 -4.03
CA SER A 40 3.68 -1.00 -3.46
C SER A 40 3.46 0.50 -3.63
N LEU A 41 4.49 1.32 -3.46
CA LEU A 41 4.40 2.77 -3.69
C LEU A 41 4.08 3.10 -5.16
N ASN A 42 4.75 2.45 -6.10
CA ASN A 42 4.48 2.65 -7.53
C ASN A 42 3.08 2.16 -7.90
N ASN A 43 2.69 0.98 -7.42
CA ASN A 43 1.35 0.44 -7.60
C ASN A 43 0.27 1.38 -7.04
N LEU A 44 0.49 1.97 -5.86
CA LEU A 44 -0.45 2.92 -5.26
C LEU A 44 -0.59 4.19 -6.11
N LYS A 45 0.52 4.74 -6.62
CA LYS A 45 0.49 5.89 -7.53
C LYS A 45 -0.27 5.59 -8.81
N THR A 46 -0.01 4.45 -9.43
CA THR A 46 -0.73 3.99 -10.62
C THR A 46 -2.21 3.82 -10.33
N LEU A 47 -2.56 3.18 -9.21
CA LEU A 47 -3.95 2.97 -8.79
C LEU A 47 -4.71 4.29 -8.62
N ILE A 48 -4.14 5.26 -7.91
CA ILE A 48 -4.74 6.58 -7.72
C ILE A 48 -5.00 7.25 -9.08
N ASN A 49 -4.02 7.19 -9.97
CA ASN A 49 -4.12 7.77 -11.30
C ASN A 49 -5.21 7.08 -12.14
N ASP A 50 -5.23 5.75 -12.16
CA ASP A 50 -6.21 4.95 -12.89
C ASP A 50 -7.64 5.27 -12.43
N ILE A 51 -7.87 5.29 -11.11
CA ILE A 51 -9.16 5.65 -10.51
C ILE A 51 -9.56 7.07 -10.88
N SER A 52 -8.63 8.03 -10.78
CA SER A 52 -8.89 9.44 -11.09
C SER A 52 -9.27 9.61 -12.56
N ILE A 53 -8.52 8.99 -13.47
CA ILE A 53 -8.82 9.03 -14.91
C ILE A 53 -10.16 8.36 -15.21
N TYR A 54 -10.44 7.21 -14.60
CA TYR A 54 -11.70 6.50 -14.78
C TYR A 54 -12.89 7.36 -14.34
N ALA A 55 -12.80 7.96 -13.15
CA ALA A 55 -13.84 8.83 -12.59
C ALA A 55 -14.08 10.04 -13.48
N LEU A 56 -13.02 10.70 -13.96
CA LEU A 56 -13.12 11.84 -14.88
C LEU A 56 -13.75 11.45 -16.21
N LYS A 57 -13.44 10.27 -16.74
CA LYS A 57 -13.96 9.81 -18.03
C LYS A 57 -15.43 9.39 -17.96
N ASN A 58 -15.82 8.68 -16.90
CA ASN A 58 -17.14 8.03 -16.82
C ASN A 58 -18.12 8.78 -15.92
N SER A 59 -17.67 9.78 -15.16
CA SER A 59 -18.47 10.52 -14.17
C SER A 59 -19.11 9.65 -13.08
N HIS A 60 -18.63 8.42 -12.91
CA HIS A 60 -19.02 7.49 -11.85
C HIS A 60 -17.84 6.56 -11.55
N LEU A 61 -17.87 5.92 -10.37
CA LEU A 61 -16.94 4.84 -10.04
C LEU A 61 -17.58 3.49 -10.34
N SER A 62 -16.74 2.49 -10.58
CA SER A 62 -17.18 1.11 -10.79
C SER A 62 -16.46 0.15 -9.86
N THR A 63 -16.62 -1.14 -10.11
CA THR A 63 -15.88 -2.16 -9.39
C THR A 63 -14.37 -2.02 -9.66
N MET A 64 -13.55 -2.18 -8.61
CA MET A 64 -12.11 -1.91 -8.66
C MET A 64 -11.39 -2.54 -9.86
N ASN A 65 -11.70 -3.78 -10.21
CA ASN A 65 -11.08 -4.49 -11.34
C ASN A 65 -11.37 -3.86 -12.72
N PHE A 66 -12.46 -3.09 -12.87
CA PHE A 66 -12.74 -2.36 -14.11
C PHE A 66 -12.01 -1.02 -14.18
N MET A 67 -11.56 -0.51 -13.03
CA MET A 67 -10.91 0.78 -12.93
C MET A 67 -9.39 0.67 -12.98
N SER A 68 -8.81 -0.36 -12.36
CA SER A 68 -7.36 -0.59 -12.35
C SER A 68 -7.01 -2.07 -12.33
N ASN A 69 -5.87 -2.42 -12.95
CA ASN A 69 -5.30 -3.77 -12.95
C ASN A 69 -4.10 -3.88 -11.98
N VAL A 70 -3.96 -2.94 -11.03
CA VAL A 70 -2.90 -2.99 -10.02
C VAL A 70 -3.10 -4.20 -9.10
N SER A 71 -2.03 -4.95 -8.88
CA SER A 71 -2.06 -6.12 -8.00
C SER A 71 -2.16 -5.73 -6.53
N GLY A 72 -2.91 -6.50 -5.74
CA GLY A 72 -2.97 -6.34 -4.28
C GLY A 72 -4.04 -5.36 -3.80
N VAL A 73 -4.95 -4.96 -4.68
CA VAL A 73 -6.15 -4.18 -4.34
C VAL A 73 -7.31 -5.15 -4.12
N GLU A 74 -8.10 -4.95 -3.08
CA GLU A 74 -9.34 -5.68 -2.88
C GLU A 74 -10.37 -5.32 -3.95
N ASN A 75 -11.05 -6.33 -4.49
CA ASN A 75 -12.06 -6.11 -5.52
C ASN A 75 -13.40 -5.71 -4.89
N VAL A 76 -13.57 -4.41 -4.63
CA VAL A 76 -14.79 -3.83 -4.06
C VAL A 76 -15.63 -3.17 -5.16
N ASP A 77 -16.94 -3.35 -5.07
CA ASP A 77 -17.90 -2.62 -5.91
C ASP A 77 -18.09 -1.20 -5.37
N LEU A 78 -17.74 -0.18 -6.16
CA LEU A 78 -17.92 1.24 -5.83
C LEU A 78 -19.01 1.90 -6.70
N ASN A 79 -19.87 1.13 -7.37
CA ASN A 79 -21.02 1.69 -8.08
C ASN A 79 -22.04 2.27 -7.08
N ASN A 80 -22.51 3.49 -7.33
CA ASN A 80 -23.67 4.14 -6.69
C ASN A 80 -23.76 3.94 -5.16
N PHE A 81 -22.64 4.04 -4.45
CA PHE A 81 -22.63 3.91 -2.99
C PHE A 81 -22.98 5.26 -2.35
N ILE A 82 -23.57 5.22 -1.16
CA ILE A 82 -23.79 6.43 -0.36
C ILE A 82 -23.03 6.26 0.95
N GLY A 83 -22.26 7.28 1.34
CA GLY A 83 -21.49 7.25 2.58
C GLY A 83 -20.03 6.89 2.33
N ILE A 84 -19.49 5.95 3.10
CA ILE A 84 -18.06 5.63 3.13
C ILE A 84 -17.86 4.18 2.72
N LYS A 85 -16.92 3.93 1.80
CA LYS A 85 -16.43 2.60 1.45
C LYS A 85 -14.92 2.52 1.63
N GLU A 86 -14.46 1.37 2.10
CA GLU A 86 -13.05 1.07 2.32
C GLU A 86 -12.61 0.00 1.31
N VAL A 87 -11.43 0.20 0.72
CA VAL A 87 -10.78 -0.78 -0.15
C VAL A 87 -9.41 -1.08 0.42
N ASN A 88 -9.18 -2.35 0.76
CA ASN A 88 -7.90 -2.77 1.29
C ASN A 88 -6.83 -2.85 0.20
N PHE A 89 -5.62 -2.40 0.53
CA PHE A 89 -4.42 -2.43 -0.29
C PHE A 89 -3.32 -3.21 0.42
N ARG A 90 -2.93 -4.32 -0.20
CA ARG A 90 -1.94 -5.26 0.30
C ARG A 90 -0.52 -4.76 0.07
N VAL A 91 0.33 -4.90 1.09
CA VAL A 91 1.77 -4.64 1.02
C VAL A 91 2.50 -5.86 1.56
N GLY A 92 3.23 -6.54 0.69
CA GLY A 92 3.84 -7.83 1.02
C GLY A 92 2.79 -8.87 1.41
N GLU A 93 2.88 -9.36 2.65
CA GLU A 93 2.00 -10.40 3.19
C GLU A 93 0.80 -9.82 3.97
N ASP A 94 0.81 -8.51 4.25
CA ASP A 94 -0.28 -7.85 4.96
C ASP A 94 -1.33 -7.30 3.98
N LYS A 95 -2.54 -7.88 4.04
CA LYS A 95 -3.67 -7.55 3.17
C LYS A 95 -4.35 -6.22 3.53
N GLU A 96 -4.24 -5.78 4.78
CA GLU A 96 -4.95 -4.60 5.32
C GLU A 96 -3.99 -3.46 5.66
N CYS A 97 -2.79 -3.49 5.08
CA CYS A 97 -1.73 -2.52 5.38
C CYS A 97 -2.17 -1.06 5.16
N ILE A 98 -2.81 -0.81 4.01
CA ILE A 98 -3.32 0.49 3.61
C ILE A 98 -4.80 0.33 3.24
N LYS A 99 -5.61 1.31 3.59
CA LYS A 99 -7.04 1.40 3.25
C LYS A 99 -7.27 2.64 2.41
N LEU A 100 -7.85 2.47 1.23
CA LEU A 100 -8.37 3.56 0.42
C LEU A 100 -9.79 3.84 0.89
N ILE A 101 -10.07 5.08 1.26
CA ILE A 101 -11.38 5.49 1.78
C ILE A 101 -12.05 6.32 0.71
N PHE A 102 -13.17 5.83 0.21
CA PHE A 102 -14.03 6.53 -0.73
C PHE A 102 -15.22 7.09 0.01
N ILE A 103 -15.50 8.37 -0.21
CA ILE A 103 -16.58 9.08 0.44
C ILE A 103 -17.44 9.69 -0.64
N ASP A 104 -18.66 9.19 -0.77
CA ASP A 104 -19.67 9.76 -1.64
C ASP A 104 -20.59 10.66 -0.79
N ARG A 105 -20.69 11.90 -1.23
CA ARG A 105 -21.65 12.91 -0.80
C ARG A 105 -22.34 13.38 -2.08
N ASN A 106 -23.62 13.76 -1.98
CA ASN A 106 -24.45 14.13 -3.14
C ASN A 106 -23.77 15.03 -4.18
N ASP A 107 -22.85 15.91 -3.74
CA ASP A 107 -22.17 16.87 -4.59
C ASP A 107 -20.71 16.50 -4.91
N PHE A 108 -20.13 15.43 -4.36
CA PHE A 108 -18.77 15.02 -4.69
C PHE A 108 -18.43 13.60 -4.22
N VAL A 109 -17.49 12.98 -4.93
CA VAL A 109 -16.80 11.77 -4.48
C VAL A 109 -15.35 12.09 -4.17
N LEU A 110 -14.95 11.89 -2.91
CA LEU A 110 -13.59 12.03 -2.43
C LEU A 110 -12.94 10.67 -2.22
N MET A 111 -11.64 10.58 -2.46
CA MET A 111 -10.79 9.46 -2.08
C MET A 111 -9.65 9.94 -1.18
N GLY A 112 -9.41 9.21 -0.10
CA GLY A 112 -8.25 9.39 0.79
C GLY A 112 -7.52 8.08 1.03
N ILE A 113 -6.31 8.18 1.58
CA ILE A 113 -5.47 7.02 1.88
C ILE A 113 -5.21 6.99 3.38
N SER A 114 -5.54 5.87 4.00
CA SER A 114 -5.37 5.64 5.42
C SER A 114 -4.46 4.45 5.65
N SER A 115 -3.62 4.53 6.67
CA SER A 115 -2.71 3.45 7.10
C SER A 115 -2.95 3.04 8.56
N ASN A 116 -3.81 3.78 9.27
CA ASN A 116 -4.21 3.52 10.64
C ASN A 116 -5.59 4.15 10.92
N GLU A 117 -6.21 3.82 12.04
CA GLU A 117 -7.57 4.32 12.34
C GLU A 117 -7.60 5.85 12.59
N ALA A 118 -6.48 6.46 13.00
CA ALA A 118 -6.39 7.92 13.17
C ALA A 118 -6.47 8.67 11.82
N SER A 119 -5.74 8.20 10.81
CA SER A 119 -5.79 8.74 9.45
C SER A 119 -7.15 8.54 8.79
N LYS A 120 -7.78 7.39 9.02
CA LYS A 120 -9.16 7.15 8.62
C LYS A 120 -10.13 8.18 9.20
N ASN A 121 -10.11 8.37 10.51
CA ASN A 121 -11.03 9.31 11.17
C ASN A 121 -10.81 10.75 10.70
N ALA A 122 -9.56 11.15 10.46
CA ALA A 122 -9.26 12.48 9.91
C ALA A 122 -9.82 12.67 8.49
N ILE A 123 -9.70 11.68 7.61
CA ILE A 123 -10.26 11.73 6.24
C ILE A 123 -11.79 11.86 6.29
N ILE A 124 -12.44 11.11 7.18
CA ILE A 124 -13.90 11.18 7.38
C ILE A 124 -14.32 12.57 7.86
N ASN A 125 -13.57 13.16 8.80
CA ASN A 125 -13.85 14.50 9.32
C ASN A 125 -13.73 15.59 8.25
N ILE A 126 -12.74 15.48 7.36
CA ILE A 126 -12.52 16.44 6.26
C ILE A 126 -13.68 16.41 5.27
N ALA A 127 -14.21 15.22 4.95
CA ALA A 127 -15.37 15.10 4.08
C ALA A 127 -16.63 15.74 4.69
N ASN A 128 -16.70 15.89 6.02
CA ASN A 128 -17.80 16.57 6.70
C ASN A 128 -17.52 18.08 6.90
N ASN A 129 -16.25 18.51 6.95
CA ASN A 129 -15.83 19.91 7.14
C ASN A 129 -14.60 20.23 6.26
N PRO A 130 -14.79 20.70 5.01
CA PRO A 130 -13.70 20.87 4.03
C PRO A 130 -12.70 22.02 4.34
N LYS A 131 -12.82 22.72 5.48
CA LYS A 131 -11.96 23.84 5.89
C LYS A 131 -10.85 23.46 6.89
N GLN A 132 -10.73 22.20 7.31
CA GLN A 132 -9.68 21.75 8.22
C GLN A 132 -8.47 21.19 7.47
N GLU A 133 -7.34 21.87 7.59
CA GLU A 133 -6.05 21.39 7.10
C GLU A 133 -5.52 20.23 7.99
N PHE A 134 -4.88 19.24 7.34
CA PHE A 134 -4.18 18.12 7.96
C PHE A 134 -2.96 18.58 8.77
N GLN A 135 -3.14 19.17 9.96
CA GLN A 135 -1.98 19.45 10.81
C GLN A 135 -1.59 18.20 11.62
N ASN A 136 -0.44 17.62 11.24
CA ASN A 136 0.32 16.58 11.96
C ASN A 136 -0.38 15.24 12.14
N LEU A 137 -0.88 14.65 11.05
CA LEU A 137 -1.34 13.27 11.07
C LEU A 137 -0.18 12.28 10.90
N ASP A 138 -0.06 11.37 11.88
CA ASP A 138 0.84 10.23 11.78
C ASP A 138 0.20 9.14 10.92
N PHE A 139 0.84 8.86 9.78
CA PHE A 139 0.46 7.77 8.88
C PHE A 139 1.24 6.48 9.17
N THR A 140 1.97 6.39 10.28
CA THR A 140 2.68 5.15 10.63
C THR A 140 1.69 4.02 10.90
N SER A 141 1.83 2.92 10.17
CA SER A 141 1.03 1.71 10.38
C SER A 141 1.53 0.93 11.59
N ASN A 142 0.60 0.36 12.37
CA ASN A 142 0.88 -0.54 13.48
C ASN A 142 0.93 -2.02 13.06
N SER A 143 1.04 -2.28 11.75
CA SER A 143 1.15 -3.64 11.21
C SER A 143 2.37 -4.39 11.75
N LYS A 144 2.23 -5.71 11.88
CA LYS A 144 3.35 -6.63 12.17
C LYS A 144 4.28 -6.80 10.97
N ASN A 145 3.87 -6.41 9.77
CA ASN A 145 4.66 -6.55 8.54
C ASN A 145 5.66 -5.39 8.40
N LYS A 146 6.94 -5.72 8.33
CA LYS A 146 8.04 -4.73 8.24
C LYS A 146 7.94 -3.84 7.00
N ALA A 147 7.57 -4.41 5.85
CA ALA A 147 7.41 -3.66 4.60
C ALA A 147 6.23 -2.68 4.69
N CYS A 148 5.13 -3.08 5.34
CA CYS A 148 4.00 -2.19 5.59
C CYS A 148 4.40 -0.98 6.46
N VAL A 149 5.05 -1.23 7.59
CA VAL A 149 5.54 -0.17 8.49
C VAL A 149 6.55 0.73 7.76
N ALA A 150 7.49 0.15 7.00
CA ALA A 150 8.47 0.91 6.23
C ALA A 150 7.84 1.79 5.15
N LEU A 151 6.84 1.28 4.43
CA LEU A 151 6.08 2.05 3.43
C LEU A 151 5.36 3.22 4.09
N SER A 152 4.67 2.97 5.21
CA SER A 152 3.90 3.98 5.94
C SER A 152 4.75 5.15 6.45
N LYS A 153 6.04 4.90 6.74
CA LYS A 153 7.02 5.90 7.14
C LYS A 153 7.68 6.63 5.97
N ASN A 154 7.53 6.15 4.74
CA ASN A 154 8.17 6.72 3.57
C ASN A 154 7.62 8.12 3.26
N GLU A 155 8.48 9.10 3.03
CA GLU A 155 8.08 10.48 2.74
C GLU A 155 7.22 10.61 1.48
N ASN A 156 7.49 9.80 0.45
CA ASN A 156 6.66 9.79 -0.75
C ASN A 156 5.25 9.26 -0.47
N PHE A 157 5.13 8.25 0.41
CA PHE A 157 3.83 7.74 0.82
C PHE A 157 3.07 8.80 1.63
N LYS A 158 3.71 9.44 2.62
CA LYS A 158 3.10 10.52 3.41
C LYS A 158 2.61 11.67 2.53
N ASN A 159 3.37 12.06 1.50
CA ASN A 159 2.95 13.11 0.56
C ASN A 159 1.74 12.70 -0.30
N LEU A 160 1.55 11.40 -0.57
CA LEU A 160 0.33 10.91 -1.23
C LEU A 160 -0.84 10.83 -0.24
N ALA A 161 -0.60 10.31 0.96
CA ALA A 161 -1.64 10.05 1.94
C ALA A 161 -2.18 11.31 2.64
N SER A 162 -1.37 12.37 2.71
CA SER A 162 -1.78 13.69 3.20
C SER A 162 -2.68 14.45 2.24
N LYS A 163 -2.99 13.90 1.05
CA LYS A 163 -3.87 14.51 0.05
C LYS A 163 -5.20 13.76 -0.01
N THR A 164 -6.27 14.52 -0.16
CA THR A 164 -7.56 14.00 -0.62
C THR A 164 -7.70 14.25 -2.11
N TYR A 165 -8.17 13.23 -2.83
CA TYR A 165 -8.38 13.28 -4.27
C TYR A 165 -9.87 13.46 -4.53
N LEU A 166 -10.23 14.58 -5.14
CA LEU A 166 -11.59 14.80 -5.65
C LEU A 166 -11.73 14.03 -6.97
N LEU A 167 -12.55 12.97 -6.96
CA LEU A 167 -12.74 12.09 -8.11
C LEU A 167 -13.86 12.58 -9.01
N ILE A 168 -14.95 13.05 -8.39
CA ILE A 168 -16.14 13.57 -9.06
C ILE A 168 -16.57 14.79 -8.26
N GLY A 169 -16.83 15.90 -8.94
CA GLY A 169 -17.45 17.09 -8.35
C GLY A 169 -18.82 17.31 -8.99
N GLY A 170 -19.77 17.77 -8.20
CA GLY A 170 -21.07 18.24 -8.64
C GLY A 170 -20.86 19.42 -9.57
N MET A 171 -21.59 19.42 -10.68
CA MET A 171 -21.69 20.60 -11.55
C MET A 171 -22.46 21.72 -10.85
#